data_AF-K1TYR7-F1
#
_entry.id   AF-K1TYR7-F1
#
_cell.length_a   1.000
_cell.length_b   1.000
_cell.length_c   1.000
_cell.angle_alpha   90.00
_cell.angle_beta   90.00
_cell.angle_gamma   90.00
#
_symmetry.space_group_name_H-M   'P 1'
#
loop_
_entity.id
_entity.type
_entity.pdbx_description
1 polymer ?
#
loop_
_entity_poly.entity_id
_entity_poly.type
_entity_poly.pdbx_seq_one_letter_code
_entity_poly.pdbx_strand_id
1 'polypeptide(L)' 'MEVCHPDDTGKFNKKTYKSLVKLVAWLEEQCGLEDGDVIRHYDITGKECPRYFVTHEDAWKKFKQDVADYRKDEQ' A
#
# COMPACT_ATOMS: atom_id res chain seq x y z
N MET A 1 7.53 4.03 -4.39
CA MET A 1 6.72 3.18 -5.29
C MET A 1 5.62 4.04 -5.88
N GLU A 2 5.30 3.87 -7.17
CA GLU A 2 4.18 4.56 -7.83
C GLU A 2 3.20 3.52 -8.38
N VAL A 3 1.90 3.77 -8.25
CA VAL A 3 0.85 2.78 -8.52
C VAL A 3 -0.19 3.39 -9.46
N CYS A 4 -0.38 2.78 -10.63
CA CYS A 4 -1.32 3.27 -11.62
C CYS A 4 -2.77 3.14 -11.13
N HIS A 5 -3.56 4.18 -11.37
CA HIS A 5 -5.01 4.22 -11.17
C HIS A 5 -5.70 4.60 -12.50
N PRO A 6 -6.94 4.15 -12.73
CA PRO A 6 -7.62 4.32 -14.02
C PRO A 6 -8.15 5.74 -14.24
N ASP A 7 -8.34 6.51 -13.17
CA ASP A 7 -8.93 7.85 -13.19
C ASP A 7 -8.42 8.71 -12.02
N ASP A 8 -8.87 9.95 -11.96
CA ASP A 8 -8.41 10.97 -10.99
C ASP A 8 -8.90 10.73 -9.55
N THR A 9 -9.74 9.73 -9.29
CA THR A 9 -10.08 9.34 -7.91
C THR A 9 -8.85 8.77 -7.18
N GLY A 10 -7.86 8.30 -7.93
CA GLY A 10 -6.69 7.61 -7.41
C GLY A 10 -6.96 6.15 -7.01
N LYS A 11 -8.20 5.66 -7.12
CA LYS A 11 -8.59 4.32 -6.67
C LYS A 11 -7.96 3.25 -7.53
N PHE A 12 -7.25 2.31 -6.91
CA PHE A 12 -6.67 1.19 -7.64
C PHE A 12 -7.74 0.21 -8.11
N ASN A 13 -7.54 -0.36 -9.30
CA ASN A 13 -8.33 -1.52 -9.70
C ASN A 13 -7.90 -2.77 -8.91
N LYS A 14 -8.75 -3.81 -8.92
CA LYS A 14 -8.52 -5.04 -8.14
C LYS A 14 -7.20 -5.75 -8.47
N LYS A 15 -6.76 -5.75 -9.74
CA LYS A 15 -5.51 -6.40 -10.13
C LYS A 15 -4.32 -5.62 -9.60
N THR A 16 -4.30 -4.31 -9.79
CA THR A 16 -3.26 -3.42 -9.30
C THR A 16 -3.14 -3.51 -7.78
N TYR A 17 -4.26 -3.47 -7.05
CA TYR A 17 -4.26 -3.58 -5.59
C TYR A 17 -3.64 -4.89 -5.11
N LYS A 18 -4.03 -6.03 -5.71
CA LYS A 18 -3.46 -7.34 -5.35
C LYS A 18 -1.96 -7.41 -5.62
N SER A 19 -1.51 -6.90 -6.77
CA SER A 19 -0.09 -6.83 -7.10
C SER A 19 0.69 -5.94 -6.13
N LEU A 20 0.09 -4.81 -5.72
CA LEU A 20 0.67 -3.90 -4.73
C LEU A 20 0.85 -4.59 -3.37
N VAL A 21 -0.18 -5.28 -2.87
CA VAL A 21 -0.11 -6.04 -1.61
C VAL A 21 1.02 -7.07 -1.67
N LYS A 22 1.06 -7.89 -2.72
CA LYS A 22 2.12 -8.89 -2.91
C LYS A 22 3.51 -8.27 -2.97
N LEU A 23 3.67 -7.18 -3.71
CA LEU A 23 4.96 -6.51 -3.89
C LEU A 23 5.47 -5.93 -2.56
N VAL A 24 4.60 -5.28 -1.79
CA VAL A 24 5.01 -4.70 -0.50
C VAL A 24 5.33 -5.79 0.51
N ALA A 25 4.51 -6.84 0.62
CA ALA A 25 4.80 -7.99 1.48
C ALA A 25 6.16 -8.63 1.15
N TRP A 26 6.45 -8.82 -0.14
CA TRP A 26 7.74 -9.33 -0.60
C TRP A 26 8.90 -8.38 -0.25
N LEU A 27 8.74 -7.06 -0.45
CA LEU A 27 9.77 -6.08 -0.09
C LEU A 27 10.03 -6.05 1.43
N GLU A 28 8.98 -6.14 2.25
CA GLU A 28 9.13 -6.24 3.71
C GLU A 28 9.97 -7.45 4.10
N GLU A 29 9.70 -8.61 3.52
CA GLU A 29 10.47 -9.84 3.78
C GLU A 29 11.92 -9.73 3.30
N GLN A 30 12.14 -9.32 2.05
CA GLN A 30 13.48 -9.28 1.45
C GLN A 30 14.39 -8.23 2.07
N CYS A 31 13.82 -7.14 2.59
CA CYS A 31 14.57 -6.03 3.16
C CYS A 31 14.50 -5.97 4.70
N GLY A 32 13.74 -6.88 5.34
CA GLY A 32 13.54 -6.87 6.79
C GLY A 32 12.80 -5.63 7.29
N LEU A 33 11.82 -5.14 6.52
CA LEU A 33 11.02 -3.96 6.88
C LEU A 33 9.81 -4.38 7.73
N GLU A 34 9.38 -3.48 8.60
CA GLU A 34 8.21 -3.64 9.45
C GLU A 34 7.04 -2.75 8.98
N ASP A 35 5.84 -2.95 9.55
CA ASP A 35 4.63 -2.18 9.20
C ASP A 35 4.83 -0.65 9.32
N GLY A 36 5.70 -0.24 10.23
CA GLY A 36 6.04 1.18 10.46
C GLY A 36 6.90 1.79 9.34
N ASP A 37 7.62 0.97 8.58
CA ASP A 37 8.47 1.44 7.47
C ASP A 37 7.66 1.69 6.19
N VAL A 38 6.45 1.13 6.12
CA VAL A 38 5.53 1.31 4.99
C VAL A 38 4.70 2.59 5.21
N ILE A 39 5.19 3.66 4.61
CA ILE A 39 4.62 5.01 4.71
C ILE A 39 4.13 5.54 3.35
N ARG A 40 3.24 6.54 3.37
CA ARG A 40 2.81 7.28 2.19
C ARG A 40 3.76 8.45 1.95
N HIS A 41 3.86 8.92 0.71
CA HIS A 41 4.58 10.16 0.42
C HIS A 41 3.96 11.35 1.21
N TYR A 42 2.64 11.31 1.41
CA TYR A 42 1.92 12.24 2.28
C TYR A 42 2.51 12.34 3.69
N ASP A 43 2.93 11.23 4.30
CA ASP A 43 3.39 11.21 5.69
C ASP A 43 4.74 11.95 5.86
N ILE A 44 5.46 12.22 4.77
CA ILE A 44 6.74 12.95 4.77
C ILE A 44 6.59 14.40 4.31
N THR A 45 5.82 14.64 3.24
CA THR A 45 5.80 15.96 2.57
C THR A 45 4.46 16.68 2.67
N GLY A 46 3.40 16.00 3.13
CA GLY A 46 2.02 16.51 3.05
C GLY A 46 1.44 16.54 1.63
N LYS A 47 2.18 16.08 0.61
CA LYS A 47 1.65 15.93 -0.75
C LYS A 47 0.58 14.84 -0.74
N GLU A 48 -0.58 15.10 -1.34
CA GLU A 48 -1.69 14.14 -1.45
C GLU A 48 -1.36 12.95 -2.36
N CYS A 49 -0.49 12.05 -1.86
CA CYS A 49 0.07 10.95 -2.61
C CYS A 49 0.39 9.77 -1.66
N PRO A 50 -0.15 8.57 -1.92
CA PRO A 50 -1.11 8.24 -2.97
C PRO A 50 -2.52 8.75 -2.63
N ARG A 51 -3.14 9.51 -3.56
CA ARG A 51 -4.42 10.23 -3.36
C ARG A 51 -5.49 9.40 -2.67
N TYR A 52 -5.69 8.16 -3.12
CA TYR A 52 -6.76 7.32 -2.59
C TYR A 52 -6.56 6.98 -1.11
N PHE A 53 -5.35 6.62 -0.69
CA PHE A 53 -5.06 6.32 0.72
C PHE A 53 -4.96 7.56 1.60
N VAL A 54 -4.73 8.76 1.03
CA VAL A 54 -4.78 10.01 1.78
C VAL A 54 -6.23 10.42 2.04
N THR A 55 -7.09 10.28 1.04
CA THR A 55 -8.51 10.64 1.13
C THR A 55 -9.39 9.56 1.78
N HIS A 56 -8.89 8.32 1.88
CA HIS A 56 -9.56 7.16 2.47
C HIS A 56 -8.61 6.44 3.44
N GLU A 57 -8.50 6.97 4.65
CA GLU A 57 -7.62 6.45 5.71
C GLU A 57 -7.97 5.00 6.13
N ASP A 58 -9.24 4.61 6.04
CA ASP A 58 -9.70 3.23 6.25
C ASP A 58 -9.12 2.27 5.19
N ALA A 59 -9.07 2.70 3.92
CA ALA A 59 -8.46 1.93 2.85
C ALA A 59 -6.94 1.78 3.05
N TRP A 60 -6.28 2.78 3.63
CA TRP A 60 -4.88 2.69 4.02
C TRP A 60 -4.65 1.65 5.12
N LYS A 61 -5.43 1.70 6.20
CA LYS A 61 -5.37 0.71 7.29
C LYS A 61 -5.64 -0.70 6.78
N LYS A 62 -6.65 -0.85 5.92
CA LYS A 62 -6.96 -2.13 5.28
C LYS A 62 -5.79 -2.62 4.41
N PHE A 63 -5.15 -1.74 3.65
CA PHE A 63 -4.00 -2.11 2.84
C PHE A 63 -2.87 -2.69 3.69
N LYS A 64 -2.52 -2.02 4.79
CA LYS A 64 -1.48 -2.51 5.72
C LYS A 64 -1.84 -3.86 6.34
N GLN A 65 -3.12 -4.03 6.73
CA GLN A 65 -3.61 -5.33 7.20
C GLN A 65 -3.51 -6.42 6.14
N ASP A 66 -3.93 -6.14 4.90
CA ASP A 66 -3.88 -7.10 3.80
C ASP A 66 -2.43 -7.50 3.46
N VAL A 67 -1.45 -6.58 3.58
CA VAL A 67 -0.01 -6.88 3.47
C VAL A 67 0.46 -7.80 4.61
N ALA A 68 0.08 -7.48 5.84
CA ALA A 68 0.43 -8.30 7.01
C ALA A 68 -0.17 -9.71 6.94
N ASP A 69 -1.40 -9.85 6.43
CA ASP A 69 -2.06 -11.14 6.26
C ASP A 69 -1.44 -11.94 5.10
N TYR A 70 -1.10 -11.29 3.98
CA TYR A 70 -0.41 -11.95 2.86
C TYR A 70 0.91 -12.62 3.30
N ARG A 71 1.68 -11.98 4.21
CA ARG A 71 2.92 -12.56 4.75
C ARG A 71 2.69 -13.81 5.60
N LYS A 72 1.54 -13.93 6.27
CA LYS A 72 1.23 -15.07 7.13
C LYS A 72 0.77 -16.29 6.33
N ASP A 73 0.09 -16.05 5.22
CA ASP A 73 -0.46 -17.12 4.37
C ASP A 73 0.61 -17.81 3.49
N GLU A 74 1.78 -17.19 3.30
CA GLU A 74 2.91 -17.74 2.51
C GLU A 74 3.98 -18.45 3.39
N GLN A 75 3.77 -18.54 4.71
CA GLN A 75 4.62 -19.26 5.68
C GLN A 75 4.04 -20.64 6.04
#